data_AF-A0A352KNW4-F1
#
_entry.id   AF-A0A352KNW4-F1
#
_cell.length_a   1.000
_cell.length_b   1.000
_cell.length_c   1.000
_cell.angle_alpha   90.00
_cell.angle_beta   90.00
_cell.angle_gamma   90.00
#
_symmetry.space_group_name_H-M   'P 1'
#
loop_
_entity.id
_entity.type
_entity.pdbx_description
1 polymer ?
#
loop_
_entity_poly.entity_id
_entity_poly.type
_entity_poly.pdbx_seq_one_letter_code
_entity_poly.pdbx_strand_id
1 'polypeptide(L)'
;GGGFVAGAAVLIGGSPGIGKSTLLLQLLASLSTEKNTFYVTGEESLQQVGLRAERLGLRQSPIQMMAETQLESILQQAELLKPSVMVIDS
;
A
#
# COMPACT_ATOMS: atom_id res chain seq x y z
N GLY A 1 15.16 -12.12 -9.30
CA GLY A 1 14.51 -11.22 -10.27
C GLY A 1 13.38 -11.94 -10.98
N GLY A 2 12.25 -12.15 -10.30
CA GLY A 2 11.09 -12.86 -10.85
C GLY A 2 9.74 -12.43 -10.25
N GLY A 3 9.68 -11.23 -9.66
CA GLY A 3 8.51 -10.73 -8.93
C GLY A 3 8.54 -11.04 -7.43
N PHE A 4 7.41 -10.78 -6.75
CA PHE A 4 7.24 -11.04 -5.33
C PHE A 4 7.03 -12.53 -5.05
N VAL A 5 7.72 -13.03 -4.04
CA VAL A 5 7.53 -14.40 -3.53
C VAL A 5 6.43 -14.36 -2.47
N ALA A 6 5.45 -15.27 -2.57
CA ALA A 6 4.38 -15.37 -1.58
C ALA A 6 4.95 -15.65 -0.19
N GLY A 7 4.44 -14.96 0.83
CA GLY A 7 4.90 -15.08 2.22
C GLY A 7 6.25 -14.41 2.52
N ALA A 8 6.85 -13.68 1.57
CA ALA A 8 8.04 -12.89 1.83
C ALA A 8 7.69 -11.49 2.34
N ALA A 9 8.55 -10.95 3.20
CA ALA A 9 8.58 -9.54 3.55
C ALA A 9 9.70 -8.84 2.78
N VAL A 10 9.41 -7.65 2.22
CA VAL A 10 10.38 -6.83 1.49
C VAL A 10 10.47 -5.47 2.16
N LEU A 11 11.69 -5.04 2.50
CA LEU A 11 11.95 -3.72 3.05
C LEU A 11 12.46 -2.79 1.95
N ILE A 12 11.81 -1.62 1.79
CA ILE A 12 12.27 -0.56 0.88
C ILE A 12 12.87 0.57 1.71
N GLY A 13 14.20 0.67 1.71
CA GLY A 13 14.94 1.75 2.35
C GLY A 13 15.23 2.92 1.42
N GLY A 14 15.47 4.11 1.98
CA GLY A 14 15.88 5.30 1.24
C GLY A 14 15.60 6.59 2.00
N SER A 15 16.25 7.69 1.59
CA SER A 15 16.11 9.00 2.24
C SER A 15 14.64 9.47 2.27
N PRO A 16 14.24 10.29 3.27
CA PRO A 16 12.97 10.99 3.24
C PRO A 16 12.81 11.78 1.93
N GLY A 17 11.61 11.78 1.35
CA GLY A 17 11.33 12.51 0.10
C GLY A 17 11.84 11.86 -1.20
N ILE A 18 12.57 10.73 -1.16
CA ILE A 18 13.05 10.05 -2.39
C ILE A 18 11.92 9.39 -3.22
N GLY A 19 10.68 9.38 -2.71
CA GLY A 19 9.51 8.86 -3.42
C GLY A 19 9.14 7.40 -3.12
N LYS A 20 9.55 6.84 -1.99
CA LYS A 20 9.19 5.45 -1.58
C LYS A 20 7.68 5.22 -1.59
N SER A 21 6.92 6.09 -0.93
CA SER A 21 5.48 6.01 -0.82
C SER A 21 4.77 6.14 -2.17
N THR A 22 5.30 6.99 -3.05
CA THR A 22 4.83 7.11 -4.44
C THR A 22 5.05 5.80 -5.21
N LEU A 23 6.25 5.22 -5.13
CA LEU A 23 6.59 3.96 -5.79
C LEU A 23 5.70 2.81 -5.29
N LEU A 24 5.52 2.71 -3.97
CA LEU A 24 4.67 1.69 -3.35
C LEU A 24 3.20 1.83 -3.76
N LEU A 25 2.68 3.06 -3.80
CA LEU A 25 1.31 3.32 -4.25
C LEU A 25 1.11 2.97 -5.73
N GLN A 26 2.05 3.34 -6.60
CA GLN A 26 2.02 2.96 -8.03
C GLN A 26 2.11 1.45 -8.20
N LEU A 27 2.95 0.79 -7.42
CA LEU A 27 3.09 -0.67 -7.44
C LEU A 27 1.77 -1.35 -7.04
N LEU A 28 1.19 -0.99 -5.91
CA LEU A 28 -0.09 -1.58 -5.49
C LEU A 28 -1.21 -1.27 -6.47
N ALA A 29 -1.27 -0.05 -7.01
CA ALA A 29 -2.23 0.29 -8.05
C ALA A 29 -2.11 -0.64 -9.26
N SER A 30 -0.89 -0.89 -9.74
CA SER A 30 -0.65 -1.83 -10.85
C SER A 30 -1.03 -3.27 -10.52
N LEU A 31 -0.86 -3.71 -9.28
CA LEU A 31 -1.20 -5.08 -8.86
C LEU A 31 -2.69 -5.25 -8.57
N SER A 32 -3.37 -4.17 -8.18
CA SER A 32 -4.79 -4.16 -7.79
C SER A 32 -5.74 -4.59 -8.91
N THR A 33 -5.30 -4.51 -10.17
CA THR A 33 -6.08 -4.96 -11.34
C THR A 33 -6.30 -6.46 -11.39
N GLU A 34 -5.41 -7.25 -10.77
CA GLU A 34 -5.46 -8.72 -10.78
C GLU A 34 -5.46 -9.34 -9.39
N LYS A 35 -5.05 -8.59 -8.36
CA LYS A 35 -4.85 -9.09 -7.00
C LYS A 35 -5.56 -8.19 -6.00
N ASN A 36 -6.02 -8.78 -4.90
CA ASN A 36 -6.47 -7.98 -3.77
C ASN A 36 -5.26 -7.32 -3.09
N THR A 37 -5.25 -6.00 -3.05
CA THR A 37 -4.14 -5.19 -2.51
C THR A 37 -4.59 -4.34 -1.35
N PHE A 38 -3.76 -4.25 -0.31
CA PHE A 38 -4.04 -3.46 0.88
C PHE A 38 -2.90 -2.49 1.18
N TYR A 39 -3.18 -1.19 1.17
CA TYR A 39 -2.24 -0.14 1.50
C TYR A 39 -2.57 0.42 2.89
N VAL A 40 -1.63 0.33 3.81
CA VAL A 40 -1.75 0.88 5.16
C VAL A 40 -0.75 2.01 5.30
N THR A 41 -1.20 3.13 5.86
CA THR A 41 -0.34 4.26 6.17
C THR A 41 -0.49 4.69 7.63
N GLY A 42 0.63 4.90 8.32
CA GLY A 42 0.64 5.45 9.69
C GLY A 42 0.90 6.95 9.73
N GLU A 43 1.54 7.52 8.70
CA GLU A 43 1.96 8.94 8.69
C GLU A 43 0.97 9.87 7.96
N GLU A 44 0.29 9.38 6.92
CA GLU A 44 -0.57 10.20 6.07
C GLU A 44 -2.05 9.87 6.26
N SER A 45 -2.92 10.87 6.13
CA SER A 45 -4.36 10.63 6.04
C SER A 45 -4.75 10.02 4.69
N LEU A 46 -5.85 9.27 4.64
CA LEU A 46 -6.39 8.71 3.39
C LEU A 46 -6.68 9.80 2.34
N GLN A 47 -7.05 11.00 2.77
CA GLN A 47 -7.28 12.15 1.89
C GLN A 47 -5.97 12.59 1.21
N GLN A 48 -4.86 12.65 1.95
CA GLN A 48 -3.54 13.00 1.39
C GLN A 48 -3.07 11.94 0.39
N VAL A 49 -3.22 10.66 0.73
CA VAL A 49 -2.91 9.53 -0.18
C VAL A 49 -3.80 9.59 -1.43
N GLY A 50 -5.10 9.88 -1.26
CA GLY A 50 -6.05 10.01 -2.37
C GLY A 50 -5.71 11.14 -3.34
N LEU A 51 -5.29 12.31 -2.84
CA LEU A 51 -4.80 13.41 -3.67
C LEU A 51 -3.53 13.03 -4.45
N ARG A 52 -2.64 12.24 -3.83
CA ARG A 52 -1.45 11.72 -4.52
C ARG A 52 -1.84 10.70 -5.59
N ALA A 53 -2.75 9.78 -5.29
CA ALA A 53 -3.28 8.82 -6.26
C ALA A 53 -3.92 9.54 -7.46
N GLU A 54 -4.65 10.62 -7.24
CA GLU A 54 -5.23 11.44 -8.30
C GLU A 54 -4.17 12.06 -9.21
N ARG A 55 -3.13 12.70 -8.63
CA ARG A 55 -2.02 13.29 -9.41
C ARG A 55 -1.25 12.25 -10.22
N LEU A 56 -1.21 11.01 -9.74
CA LEU A 56 -0.57 9.87 -10.41
C LEU A 56 -1.49 9.18 -11.44
N GLY A 57 -2.75 9.60 -11.58
CA GLY A 57 -3.72 8.96 -12.47
C GLY A 57 -4.25 7.61 -11.96
N LEU A 58 -4.11 7.33 -10.67
CA LEU A 58 -4.41 6.03 -10.05
C LEU A 58 -5.78 5.98 -9.37
N ARG A 59 -6.60 7.03 -9.46
CA ARG A 59 -7.87 7.17 -8.70
C ARG A 59 -8.86 6.03 -8.91
N GLN A 60 -8.81 5.35 -10.05
CA GLN A 60 -9.71 4.23 -10.38
C GLN A 60 -9.12 2.87 -9.99
N SER A 61 -7.92 2.83 -9.42
CA SER A 61 -7.28 1.58 -9.01
C SER A 61 -8.02 1.01 -7.79
N PRO A 62 -8.45 -0.27 -7.81
CA PRO A 62 -9.22 -0.88 -6.74
C PRO A 62 -8.32 -1.27 -5.54
N ILE A 63 -7.69 -0.28 -4.91
CA ILE A 63 -6.81 -0.46 -3.76
C ILE A 63 -7.62 -0.30 -2.48
N GLN A 64 -7.58 -1.31 -1.59
CA GLN A 64 -8.09 -1.16 -0.23
C GLN A 64 -7.09 -0.32 0.56
N MET A 65 -7.55 0.70 1.30
CA MET A 65 -6.66 1.58 2.06
C MET A 65 -7.12 1.75 3.50
N MET A 66 -6.16 1.85 4.42
CA MET A 66 -6.39 2.15 5.84
C MET A 66 -5.34 3.14 6.33
N ALA A 67 -5.76 4.14 7.10
CA ALA A 67 -4.85 4.99 7.85
C ALA A 67 -4.91 4.55 9.33
N GLU A 68 -3.87 3.88 9.80
CA GLU A 68 -3.82 3.27 11.13
C GLU A 68 -2.36 3.05 11.56
N THR A 69 -2.12 3.16 12.86
CA THR A 69 -0.80 2.91 13.48
C THR A 69 -0.83 1.73 14.44
N GLN A 70 -2.02 1.34 14.91
CA GLN A 70 -2.18 0.21 15.81
C GLN A 70 -2.09 -1.13 15.04
N LEU A 71 -1.07 -1.92 15.37
CA LEU A 71 -0.81 -3.20 14.72
C LEU A 71 -2.00 -4.17 14.83
N GLU A 72 -2.65 -4.25 15.99
CA GLU A 72 -3.78 -5.17 16.18
C GLU A 72 -4.93 -4.85 15.22
N SER A 73 -5.25 -3.57 15.03
CA SER A 73 -6.28 -3.10 14.10
C SER A 73 -5.92 -3.42 12.65
N ILE A 74 -4.64 -3.21 12.29
CA ILE A 74 -4.12 -3.53 10.96
C ILE A 74 -4.22 -5.03 10.67
N LEU A 75 -3.81 -5.87 11.63
CA LEU A 75 -3.86 -7.33 11.50
C LEU A 75 -5.30 -7.84 11.40
N GLN A 76 -6.21 -7.29 12.22
CA GLN A 76 -7.63 -7.65 12.15
C GLN A 76 -8.22 -7.35 10.77
N GLN A 77 -7.88 -6.21 10.17
CA GLN A 77 -8.31 -5.89 8.81
C GLN A 77 -7.65 -6.78 7.76
N ALA A 78 -6.37 -7.10 7.91
CA ALA A 78 -5.67 -8.01 7.02
C ALA A 78 -6.29 -9.42 7.03
N GLU A 79 -6.74 -9.93 8.18
CA GLU A 79 -7.43 -11.21 8.30
C GLU A 79 -8.78 -11.24 7.59
N LEU A 80 -9.52 -10.12 7.62
CA LEU A 80 -10.81 -9.97 6.94
C LEU A 80 -10.64 -9.82 5.43
N LEU A 81 -9.72 -8.95 5.00
CA LEU A 81 -9.48 -8.64 3.59
C LEU A 81 -8.73 -9.77 2.87
N LYS A 82 -7.88 -10.53 3.57
CA LYS A 82 -6.97 -11.54 3.01
C LYS A 82 -6.24 -11.03 1.75
N PRO A 83 -5.51 -9.90 1.84
CA PRO A 83 -4.84 -9.33 0.68
C PRO A 83 -3.74 -10.26 0.17
N SER A 84 -3.57 -10.31 -1.15
CA SER A 84 -2.44 -11.02 -1.76
C SER A 84 -1.13 -10.23 -1.64
N VAL A 85 -1.23 -8.90 -1.55
CA VAL A 85 -0.10 -7.99 -1.35
C VAL A 85 -0.54 -6.88 -0.40
N MET A 86 0.28 -6.64 0.62
CA MET A 86 0.05 -5.61 1.62
C MET A 86 1.28 -4.70 1.70
N VAL A 87 1.06 -3.40 1.78
CA VAL A 87 2.09 -2.39 2.03
C VAL A 87 1.79 -1.69 3.34
N ILE A 88 2.84 -1.45 4.13
CA ILE A 88 2.84 -0.59 5.32
C ILE A 88 3.76 0.60 5.01
N ASP A 89 3.27 1.83 5.10
CA ASP A 89 3.96 3.04 4.64
C ASP A 89 3.56 4.32 5.41
N SER A 90 4.35 4.80 6.37
CA SER A 90 5.24 4.03 7.25
C SER A 90 4.46 3.41 8.39
#